data_AF-A0A7W1SY65-F1
#
_entry.id   AF-A0A7W1SY65-F1
#
_cell.length_a   1.000
_cell.length_b   1.000
_cell.length_c   1.000
_cell.angle_alpha   90.00
_cell.angle_beta   90.00
_cell.angle_gamma   90.00
#
_symmetry.space_group_name_H-M   'P 1'
#
loop_
_entity.id
_entity.type
_entity.pdbx_description
1 polymer ?
#
loop_
_entity_poly.entity_id
_entity_poly.type
_entity_poly.pdbx_seq_one_letter_code
_entity_poly.pdbx_strand_id
1 'polypeptide(L)'
;MKFGKLKRWAWPLGVVATGLAGAGMIVFRGCWHRKMSWPIRTEGEPYQVCLNCGIKRLFDEKGFRAYGPYSYDLHRLQAWARARRAKAGRKDHPVTTA
;
A
#
# COMPACT_ATOMS: atom_id res chain seq x y z
N MET A 1 55.71 -14.80 2.42
CA MET A 1 54.42 -14.17 2.78
C MET A 1 53.45 -14.25 1.60
N LYS A 2 52.43 -15.12 1.65
CA LYS A 2 51.43 -15.32 0.57
C LYS A 2 50.12 -14.57 0.89
N PHE A 3 50.14 -13.24 0.93
CA PHE A 3 48.94 -12.41 1.18
C PHE A 3 48.42 -11.62 -0.04
N GLY A 4 49.09 -11.69 -1.19
CA GLY A 4 48.79 -10.83 -2.36
C GLY A 4 47.59 -11.25 -3.22
N LYS A 5 47.21 -12.54 -3.24
CA LYS A 5 46.16 -13.04 -4.16
C LYS A 5 44.73 -12.94 -3.61
N LEU A 6 44.53 -12.99 -2.29
CA LEU A 6 43.21 -12.85 -1.67
C LEU A 6 42.64 -11.42 -1.80
N LYS A 7 43.52 -10.40 -1.72
CA LYS A 7 43.14 -8.99 -1.72
C LYS A 7 42.61 -8.50 -3.09
N ARG A 8 43.06 -9.12 -4.19
CA ARG A 8 42.61 -8.78 -5.58
C ARG A 8 41.20 -9.28 -5.91
N TRP A 9 40.72 -10.35 -5.26
CA TRP A 9 39.36 -10.88 -5.46
C TRP A 9 38.34 -10.34 -4.45
N ALA A 10 38.80 -9.82 -3.30
CA ALA A 10 37.93 -9.21 -2.30
C ALA A 10 37.35 -7.85 -2.75
N TRP A 11 38.10 -7.07 -3.52
CA TRP A 11 37.67 -5.75 -4.00
C TRP A 11 36.46 -5.79 -4.95
N PRO A 12 36.43 -6.62 -6.03
CA PRO A 12 35.27 -6.70 -6.90
C PRO A 12 34.03 -7.24 -6.17
N LEU A 13 34.20 -8.19 -5.24
CA LEU A 13 33.09 -8.68 -4.41
C LEU A 13 32.54 -7.60 -3.47
N GLY A 14 33.40 -6.78 -2.90
CA GLY A 14 32.98 -5.62 -2.09
C GLY A 14 32.14 -4.64 -2.91
N VAL A 15 32.59 -4.29 -4.12
CA VAL A 15 31.86 -3.37 -5.02
C VAL A 15 30.49 -3.93 -5.43
N VAL A 16 30.42 -5.23 -5.77
CA VAL A 16 29.16 -5.89 -6.12
C VAL A 16 28.20 -5.92 -4.93
N ALA A 17 28.68 -6.28 -3.74
CA ALA A 17 27.86 -6.32 -2.53
C ALA A 17 27.29 -4.94 -2.17
N THR A 18 28.11 -3.88 -2.23
CA THR A 18 27.67 -2.52 -1.98
C THR A 18 26.68 -2.04 -3.05
N GLY A 19 26.89 -2.38 -4.32
CA GLY A 19 25.96 -2.06 -5.41
C GLY A 19 24.58 -2.70 -5.23
N LEU A 20 24.53 -3.98 -4.86
CA LEU A 20 23.27 -4.70 -4.61
C LEU A 20 22.53 -4.15 -3.38
N ALA A 21 23.25 -3.80 -2.31
CA ALA A 21 22.65 -3.17 -1.14
C ALA A 21 22.04 -1.79 -1.47
N GLY A 22 22.73 -0.98 -2.28
CA GLY A 22 22.24 0.32 -2.73
C GLY A 22 20.98 0.22 -3.60
N ALA A 23 20.97 -0.72 -4.56
CA ALA A 23 19.79 -0.97 -5.40
C ALA A 23 18.58 -1.46 -4.58
N GLY A 24 18.82 -2.34 -3.60
CA GLY A 24 17.78 -2.82 -2.69
C GLY A 24 17.12 -1.69 -1.89
N MET A 25 17.90 -0.77 -1.31
CA MET A 25 17.35 0.36 -0.55
C MET A 25 16.44 1.28 -1.39
N ILE A 26 16.72 1.46 -2.67
CA ILE A 26 15.89 2.29 -3.56
C ILE A 26 14.53 1.61 -3.80
N VAL A 27 14.53 0.30 -4.06
CA VAL A 27 13.31 -0.48 -4.30
C VAL A 27 12.47 -0.61 -3.03
N PHE A 28 13.08 -0.92 -1.89
CA PHE A 28 12.37 -1.12 -0.61
C PHE A 28 11.89 0.18 0.06
N ARG A 29 12.38 1.34 -0.37
CA ARG A 29 11.87 2.66 0.08
C ARG A 29 10.61 3.12 -0.69
N GLY A 30 10.20 2.36 -1.70
CA GLY A 30 9.22 2.76 -2.73
C GLY A 30 7.82 3.13 -2.24
N CYS A 31 7.21 2.42 -1.30
CA CYS A 31 5.88 2.85 -0.82
C CYS A 31 5.49 2.33 0.56
N TRP A 32 6.06 2.93 1.60
CA TRP A 32 5.52 2.87 2.95
C TRP A 32 4.40 3.90 3.09
N HIS A 33 3.35 3.78 2.26
CA HIS A 33 2.11 4.57 2.10
C HIS A 33 1.77 5.67 3.15
N ARG A 34 2.70 6.61 3.39
CA ARG A 34 2.60 7.78 4.26
C ARG A 34 2.12 9.00 3.49
N LYS A 35 2.41 9.06 2.19
CA LYS A 35 2.06 10.16 1.30
C LYS A 35 0.84 9.78 0.46
N MET A 36 -0.33 10.05 1.02
CA MET A 36 -1.63 9.90 0.36
C MET A 36 -2.04 11.23 -0.27
N SER A 37 -2.72 11.15 -1.41
CA SER A 37 -3.34 12.30 -2.06
C SER A 37 -4.44 12.89 -1.18
N TRP A 38 -4.84 14.11 -1.53
CA TRP A 38 -6.11 14.66 -1.04
C TRP A 38 -7.28 13.73 -1.46
N PRO A 39 -8.33 13.57 -0.64
CA PRO A 39 -9.45 12.69 -0.95
C PRO A 39 -10.17 13.12 -2.23
N ILE A 40 -10.16 12.26 -3.24
CA ILE A 40 -10.81 12.51 -4.51
C ILE A 40 -12.23 11.94 -4.46
N ARG A 41 -13.19 12.74 -4.93
CA ARG A 41 -14.56 12.32 -5.17
C ARG A 41 -14.73 11.97 -6.64
N THR A 42 -14.94 10.69 -6.94
CA THR A 42 -15.52 10.25 -8.20
C THR A 42 -16.78 9.47 -7.88
N GLU A 43 -17.76 9.45 -8.79
CA GLU A 43 -19.08 8.82 -8.60
C GLU A 43 -19.05 7.58 -7.68
N GLY A 44 -19.51 7.77 -6.43
CA GLY A 44 -19.41 6.79 -5.36
C GLY A 44 -18.65 7.27 -4.12
N GLU A 45 -17.81 6.39 -3.57
CA GLU A 45 -17.08 6.62 -2.31
C GLU A 45 -15.83 7.48 -2.51
N PRO A 46 -15.51 8.38 -1.56
CA PRO A 46 -14.26 9.12 -1.60
C PRO A 46 -13.09 8.16 -1.40
N TYR A 47 -11.99 8.43 -2.10
CA TYR A 47 -10.78 7.62 -1.99
C TYR A 47 -9.53 8.48 -2.08
N GLN A 48 -8.44 7.96 -1.54
CA GLN A 48 -7.11 8.53 -1.63
C GLN A 48 -6.21 7.58 -2.41
N VAL A 49 -5.23 8.16 -3.10
CA VAL A 49 -4.23 7.43 -3.89
C VAL A 49 -2.86 7.73 -3.32
N CYS A 50 -2.00 6.71 -3.18
CA CYS A 50 -0.61 6.99 -2.83
C CYS A 50 0.11 7.67 -3.99
N LEU A 51 0.74 8.80 -3.70
CA LEU A 51 1.46 9.58 -4.71
C LEU A 51 2.76 8.93 -5.19
N ASN A 52 3.22 7.88 -4.51
CA ASN A 52 4.48 7.18 -4.87
C ASN A 52 4.24 5.91 -5.70
N CYS A 53 3.22 5.11 -5.37
CA CYS A 53 2.97 3.83 -6.05
C CYS A 53 1.61 3.76 -6.77
N GLY A 54 0.67 4.68 -6.50
CA GLY A 54 -0.65 4.68 -7.11
C GLY A 54 -1.68 3.75 -6.45
N ILE A 55 -1.37 3.09 -5.33
CA ILE A 55 -2.35 2.25 -4.63
C ILE A 55 -3.48 3.12 -4.07
N LYS A 56 -4.72 2.62 -4.13
CA LYS A 56 -5.91 3.36 -3.68
C LYS A 56 -6.42 2.81 -2.35
N ARG A 57 -7.06 3.68 -1.57
CA ARG A 57 -7.76 3.34 -0.33
C ARG A 57 -8.97 4.23 -0.15
N LEU A 58 -10.04 3.69 0.43
CA LEU A 58 -11.25 4.46 0.71
C LEU A 58 -11.02 5.48 1.81
N PHE A 59 -11.77 6.57 1.75
CA PHE A 59 -11.68 7.67 2.70
C PHE A 59 -13.07 8.05 3.21
N ASP A 60 -13.20 8.14 4.52
CA ASP A 60 -14.42 8.57 5.21
C ASP A 60 -14.28 10.06 5.50
N GLU A 61 -15.10 10.88 4.85
CA GLU A 61 -15.05 12.33 5.06
C GLU A 61 -15.69 12.76 6.36
N LYS A 62 -16.67 11.99 6.88
CA LYS A 62 -17.32 12.34 8.15
C LYS A 62 -16.34 12.19 9.30
N GLY A 63 -15.59 11.10 9.30
CA GLY A 63 -14.53 10.84 10.28
C GLY A 63 -13.15 11.35 9.87
N PHE A 64 -13.03 12.02 8.72
CA PHE A 64 -11.79 12.46 8.08
C PHE A 64 -10.65 11.42 8.16
N ARG A 65 -10.94 10.17 7.83
CA ARG A 65 -10.01 9.04 8.00
C ARG A 65 -10.07 8.04 6.86
N ALA A 66 -8.89 7.56 6.45
CA ALA A 66 -8.80 6.45 5.50
C ALA A 66 -9.26 5.14 6.16
N TYR A 67 -10.02 4.33 5.41
CA TYR A 67 -10.55 3.06 5.90
C TYR A 67 -10.50 1.96 4.84
N GLY A 68 -10.70 0.73 5.29
CA GLY A 68 -10.76 -0.43 4.39
C GLY A 68 -9.40 -0.86 3.83
N PRO A 69 -9.42 -1.86 2.92
CA PRO A 69 -8.23 -2.44 2.33
C PRO A 69 -7.60 -1.50 1.28
N TYR A 70 -6.36 -1.80 0.93
CA TYR A 70 -5.67 -1.20 -0.21
C TYR A 70 -5.92 -2.01 -1.48
N SER A 71 -6.14 -1.33 -2.61
CA SER A 71 -6.29 -1.96 -3.92
C SER A 71 -5.98 -0.95 -5.03
N TYR A 72 -5.47 -1.41 -6.16
CA TYR A 72 -5.33 -0.58 -7.36
C TYR A 72 -6.66 -0.44 -8.13
N ASP A 73 -7.54 -1.42 -8.00
CA ASP A 73 -8.89 -1.42 -8.56
C ASP A 73 -9.85 -0.70 -7.61
N LEU A 74 -10.40 0.43 -8.07
CA LEU A 74 -11.35 1.25 -7.33
C LEU A 74 -12.74 0.60 -7.26
N HIS A 75 -13.17 -0.08 -8.32
CA HIS A 75 -14.48 -0.75 -8.34
C HIS A 75 -14.53 -1.86 -7.29
N ARG A 76 -13.43 -2.60 -7.13
CA ARG A 76 -13.30 -3.59 -6.05
C ARG A 76 -13.44 -2.97 -4.66
N LEU A 77 -12.85 -1.79 -4.43
CA LEU A 77 -12.98 -1.07 -3.16
C LEU A 77 -14.41 -0.60 -2.92
N GLN A 78 -15.05 -0.01 -3.92
CA GLN A 78 -16.44 0.43 -3.80
C GLN A 78 -17.40 -0.74 -3.55
N ALA A 79 -17.22 -1.87 -4.25
CA ALA A 79 -18.00 -3.09 -4.02
C ALA A 79 -17.83 -3.60 -2.58
N TRP A 80 -16.59 -3.61 -2.06
CA TRP A 80 -16.31 -3.95 -0.67
C TRP A 80 -17.03 -3.02 0.32
N ALA A 81 -17.02 -1.70 0.07
CA ALA A 81 -17.70 -0.72 0.91
C ALA A 81 -19.23 -0.95 0.94
N ARG A 82 -19.84 -1.13 -0.24
CA ARG A 82 -21.27 -1.43 -0.39
C ARG A 82 -21.65 -2.71 0.37
N ALA A 83 -20.87 -3.78 0.21
CA ALA A 83 -21.10 -5.03 0.91
C ALA A 83 -20.99 -4.88 2.45
N ARG A 84 -20.04 -4.08 2.94
CA ARG A 84 -19.92 -3.78 4.38
C ARG A 84 -21.12 -3.03 4.92
N ARG A 85 -21.64 -2.04 4.19
CA ARG A 85 -22.83 -1.29 4.61
C ARG A 85 -24.08 -2.14 4.64
N ALA A 86 -24.29 -2.98 3.62
CA ALA A 86 -25.41 -3.91 3.59
C ALA A 86 -25.37 -4.89 4.78
N LYS A 87 -24.17 -5.36 5.18
CA LYS A 87 -24.01 -6.20 6.37
C LYS A 87 -24.24 -5.44 7.68
N ALA A 88 -23.85 -4.17 7.77
CA ALA A 88 -24.10 -3.36 8.96
C ALA A 88 -25.61 -3.10 9.14
N GLY A 89 -26.30 -2.65 8.09
CA GLY A 89 -27.75 -2.43 8.15
C GLY A 89 -28.56 -3.70 8.44
N ARG A 90 -28.09 -4.88 7.99
CA ARG A 90 -28.69 -6.17 8.38
C ARG A 90 -28.57 -6.46 9.88
N LYS A 91 -27.52 -5.98 10.55
CA LYS A 91 -27.37 -6.18 12.00
C LYS A 91 -28.28 -5.26 12.80
N ASP A 92 -28.55 -4.06 12.26
CA ASP A 92 -29.41 -3.07 12.91
C ASP A 92 -30.91 -3.40 12.75
N HIS A 93 -31.25 -4.18 11.71
CA HIS A 93 -32.55 -4.81 11.54
C HIS A 93 -32.41 -6.34 11.54
N PRO A 94 -32.28 -6.99 12.71
CA PRO A 94 -32.39 -8.44 12.76
C PRO A 94 -33.76 -8.79 12.22
N VAL A 95 -33.80 -9.53 11.11
CA VAL A 95 -35.04 -10.11 10.62
C VAL A 95 -35.50 -11.07 11.72
N THR A 96 -36.56 -10.69 12.45
CA THR A 96 -37.24 -11.57 13.38
C THR A 96 -37.96 -12.59 12.51
N THR A 97 -37.31 -13.73 12.28
CA THR A 97 -37.98 -14.89 11.71
C THR A 97 -39.01 -15.35 12.73
N ALA A 98 -40.29 -15.20 12.39
CA ALA A 98 -41.43 -15.74 13.12
C ALA A 98 -41.64 -17.22 12.76
#